data_AF-A0A7W3WRZ3-F1
#
_entry.id   AF-A0A7W3WRZ3-F1
#
_cell.length_a   1.000
_cell.length_b   1.000
_cell.length_c   1.000
_cell.angle_alpha   90.00
_cell.angle_beta   90.00
_cell.angle_gamma   90.00
#
_symmetry.space_group_name_H-M   'P 1'
#
loop_
_entity.id
_entity.type
_entity.pdbx_description
1 polymer ?
#
loop_
_entity_poly.entity_id
_entity_poly.type
_entity_poly.pdbx_seq_one_letter_code
_entity_poly.pdbx_strand_id
1 'polypeptide(L)'
;MCVSMAPARFSGTTLYIGRRDHPAHGLIHVLGYQNSAANLADGPNAMLLHLPSARPMTPDNFISVGRSETILSRMVDALRPVAPAAPGSMDWMGGAPRSAAVRVFDHDVYTVLLAEDATLIPAALSRVPHRKRPQLDPTLMEFYSGHYPDHTIALCCFDNTQARRAKPLLLWYHPLDD
;
A
#
# COMPACT_ATOMS: atom_id res chain seq x y z
N MET A 1 2.59 -6.28 8.69
CA MET A 1 2.57 -7.40 7.71
C MET A 1 1.23 -7.35 6.97
N CYS A 2 1.09 -7.84 5.73
CA CYS A 2 -0.20 -7.83 5.04
C CYS A 2 -1.12 -8.99 5.47
N VAL A 3 -2.43 -8.81 5.27
CA VAL A 3 -3.48 -9.85 5.43
C VAL A 3 -4.30 -9.90 4.13
N SER A 4 -4.92 -11.04 3.81
CA SER A 4 -5.87 -11.16 2.67
C SER A 4 -7.32 -11.30 3.14
N MET A 5 -8.27 -10.82 2.34
CA MET A 5 -9.71 -10.95 2.63
C MET A 5 -10.24 -12.38 2.45
N ALA A 6 -9.64 -13.14 1.53
CA ALA A 6 -9.95 -14.54 1.26
C ALA A 6 -8.64 -15.35 1.12
N PRO A 7 -8.68 -16.70 1.01
CA PRO A 7 -7.48 -17.54 0.89
C PRO A 7 -6.52 -17.07 -0.21
N ALA A 8 -5.26 -16.85 0.15
CA ALA A 8 -4.20 -16.44 -0.77
C ALA A 8 -2.85 -16.98 -0.31
N ARG A 9 -1.95 -17.25 -1.27
CA ARG A 9 -0.54 -17.57 -1.01
C ARG A 9 0.33 -16.37 -1.35
N PHE A 10 0.96 -15.78 -0.34
CA PHE A 10 2.00 -14.77 -0.50
C PHE A 10 3.39 -15.41 -0.56
N SER A 11 4.29 -14.82 -1.35
CA SER A 11 5.66 -15.30 -1.54
C SER A 11 6.58 -14.16 -1.99
N GLY A 12 7.91 -14.32 -1.82
CA GLY A 12 8.90 -13.33 -2.29
C GLY A 12 8.79 -11.95 -1.63
N THR A 13 8.19 -11.87 -0.44
CA THR A 13 7.91 -10.61 0.25
C THR A 13 9.19 -9.83 0.50
N THR A 14 9.29 -8.63 -0.07
CA THR A 14 10.35 -7.66 0.15
C THR A 14 9.77 -6.48 0.93
N LEU A 15 10.43 -6.13 2.04
CA LEU A 15 10.03 -5.03 2.91
C LEU A 15 11.19 -4.02 3.03
N TYR A 16 10.88 -2.74 2.89
CA TYR A 16 11.74 -1.63 3.24
C TYR A 16 11.03 -0.77 4.28
N ILE A 17 11.75 -0.37 5.33
CA ILE A 17 11.33 0.66 6.29
C ILE A 17 12.45 1.69 6.35
N GLY A 18 12.13 2.94 6.08
CA GLY A 18 13.02 4.09 6.25
C GLY A 18 12.40 5.11 7.20
N ARG A 19 13.24 5.82 7.95
CA ARG A 19 12.87 7.00 8.74
C ARG A 19 13.68 8.19 8.23
N ARG A 20 13.03 9.33 7.99
CA ARG A 20 13.66 10.49 7.37
C ARG A 20 13.04 11.79 7.87
N ASP A 21 13.89 12.78 8.11
CA ASP A 21 13.46 14.19 8.18
C ASP A 21 13.43 14.79 6.76
N HIS A 22 12.27 15.28 6.35
CA HIS A 22 11.95 15.70 4.99
C HIS A 22 11.67 17.21 4.94
N PRO A 23 12.33 18.00 4.08
CA PRO A 23 12.30 19.47 4.15
C PRO A 23 10.92 20.12 4.03
N ALA A 24 9.94 19.43 3.41
CA ALA A 24 8.56 19.91 3.31
C ALA A 24 7.57 19.21 4.25
N HIS A 25 7.98 18.15 4.97
CA HIS A 25 7.07 17.31 5.76
C HIS A 25 7.56 17.02 7.20
N GLY A 26 8.77 17.43 7.57
CA GLY A 26 9.38 17.04 8.85
C GLY A 26 9.63 15.54 8.92
N LEU A 27 9.47 14.95 10.12
CA LEU A 27 9.59 13.52 10.33
C LEU A 27 8.54 12.72 9.54
N ILE A 28 9.04 11.80 8.71
CA ILE A 28 8.27 10.79 7.99
C ILE A 28 8.89 9.41 8.10
N HIS A 29 8.05 8.38 8.12
CA HIS A 29 8.41 7.00 7.84
C HIS A 29 8.04 6.66 6.39
N VAL A 30 8.87 5.83 5.76
CA VAL A 30 8.70 5.37 4.37
C VAL A 30 8.62 3.85 4.38
N LEU A 31 7.50 3.31 3.91
CA LEU A 31 7.30 1.87 3.71
C LEU A 31 7.47 1.55 2.23
N GLY A 32 8.31 0.56 1.93
CA GLY A 32 8.30 -0.15 0.67
C GLY A 32 7.81 -1.58 0.88
N TYR A 33 6.79 -1.98 0.12
CA TYR A 33 6.21 -3.32 0.18
C TYR A 33 6.06 -3.93 -1.21
N GLN A 34 6.57 -5.15 -1.41
CA GLN A 34 6.27 -5.95 -2.60
C GLN A 34 6.15 -7.42 -2.22
N ASN A 35 5.23 -8.15 -2.85
CA ASN A 35 5.18 -9.60 -2.82
C ASN A 35 4.78 -10.15 -4.19
N SER A 36 4.76 -11.48 -4.31
CA SER A 36 3.99 -12.21 -5.31
C SER A 36 2.81 -12.88 -4.61
N ALA A 37 1.60 -12.45 -4.95
CA ALA A 37 0.34 -12.99 -4.42
C ALA A 37 -0.32 -13.91 -5.45
N ALA A 38 -0.70 -15.12 -5.03
CA ALA A 38 -1.61 -15.99 -5.76
C ALA A 38 -2.94 -16.06 -4.98
N ASN A 39 -4.03 -15.61 -5.58
CA ASN A 39 -5.36 -15.73 -4.99
C ASN A 39 -5.87 -17.18 -5.16
N LEU A 40 -6.29 -17.79 -4.05
CA LEU A 40 -6.76 -19.18 -3.97
C LEU A 40 -8.28 -19.27 -3.75
N ALA A 41 -8.99 -18.15 -3.77
CA ALA A 41 -10.45 -18.10 -3.76
C ALA A 41 -11.02 -18.12 -5.19
N ASP A 42 -12.23 -18.66 -5.35
CA ASP A 42 -12.96 -18.73 -6.63
C ASP A 42 -13.38 -17.33 -7.17
N GLY A 43 -13.33 -16.31 -6.31
CA GLY A 43 -13.68 -14.92 -6.62
C GLY A 43 -12.53 -13.93 -6.38
N PRO A 44 -12.75 -12.63 -6.66
CA PRO A 44 -11.79 -11.57 -6.38
C PRO A 44 -11.40 -11.48 -4.90
N ASN A 45 -10.19 -10.97 -4.65
CA ASN A 45 -9.58 -10.90 -3.33
C ASN A 45 -8.88 -9.54 -3.15
N ALA A 46 -8.46 -9.22 -1.93
CA ALA A 46 -7.76 -7.99 -1.64
C ALA A 46 -6.69 -8.19 -0.56
N MET A 47 -5.63 -7.40 -0.65
CA MET A 47 -4.57 -7.32 0.35
C MET A 47 -4.82 -6.10 1.24
N LEU A 48 -4.75 -6.26 2.55
CA LEU A 48 -4.86 -5.19 3.54
C LEU A 48 -3.49 -4.87 4.15
N LEU A 49 -3.18 -3.57 4.21
CA LEU A 49 -2.07 -3.01 4.98
C LEU A 49 -2.62 -2.02 6.02
N HIS A 50 -2.28 -2.24 7.28
CA HIS A 50 -2.48 -1.28 8.38
C HIS A 50 -1.24 -0.39 8.48
N LEU A 51 -1.44 0.93 8.51
CA LEU A 51 -0.35 1.91 8.46
C LEU A 51 -0.41 2.82 9.70
N PRO A 52 0.63 2.80 10.58
CA PRO A 52 0.65 3.59 11.82
C PRO A 52 0.96 5.06 11.52
N SER A 53 -0.05 5.79 11.05
CA SER A 53 0.06 7.15 10.56
C SER A 53 -0.67 8.14 11.45
N ALA A 54 0.06 9.03 12.15
CA ALA A 54 -0.51 10.11 12.97
C ALA A 54 -1.35 11.14 12.19
N ARG A 55 -1.39 11.05 10.86
CA ARG A 55 -2.20 11.95 10.01
C ARG A 55 -2.91 11.18 8.89
N PRO A 56 -4.08 11.67 8.44
CA PRO A 56 -4.77 11.23 7.23
C PRO A 56 -3.84 11.03 6.02
N MET A 57 -3.66 9.79 5.57
CA MET A 57 -2.91 9.52 4.33
C MET A 57 -3.79 9.73 3.09
N THR A 58 -3.18 10.31 2.07
CA THR A 58 -3.78 10.68 0.78
C THR A 58 -3.15 9.89 -0.38
N PRO A 59 -3.62 10.02 -1.63
CA PRO A 59 -2.92 9.46 -2.79
C PRO A 59 -1.51 10.04 -2.97
N ASP A 60 -1.28 11.30 -2.56
CA ASP A 60 0.03 11.97 -2.59
C ASP A 60 1.04 11.33 -1.60
N ASN A 61 0.55 10.49 -0.68
CA ASN A 61 1.38 9.64 0.18
C ASN A 61 1.90 8.37 -0.53
N PHE A 62 1.37 8.01 -1.70
CA PHE A 62 1.83 6.87 -2.51
C PHE A 62 2.84 7.35 -3.56
N ILE A 63 4.07 6.88 -3.44
CA ILE A 63 5.17 7.26 -4.33
C ILE A 63 5.05 6.44 -5.62
N SER A 64 4.71 7.09 -6.74
CA SER A 64 4.65 6.42 -8.04
C SER A 64 6.03 5.90 -8.45
N VAL A 65 6.16 4.57 -8.57
CA VAL A 65 7.40 3.94 -9.02
C VAL A 65 7.60 4.00 -10.54
N GLY A 66 6.57 4.38 -11.31
CA GLY A 66 6.63 4.54 -12.76
C GLY A 66 7.15 3.30 -13.49
N ARG A 67 8.37 3.40 -14.03
CA ARG A 67 9.13 2.31 -14.70
C ARG A 67 10.15 1.60 -13.78
N SER A 68 10.34 2.08 -12.56
CA SER A 68 11.28 1.53 -11.57
C SER A 68 10.69 0.34 -10.80
N GLU A 69 10.08 -0.60 -11.53
CA GLU A 69 9.32 -1.75 -11.00
C GLU A 69 10.20 -2.71 -10.16
N THR A 70 11.52 -2.60 -10.34
CA THR A 70 12.56 -3.35 -9.63
C THR A 70 13.20 -2.57 -8.47
N ILE A 71 12.69 -1.41 -8.06
CA ILE A 71 13.36 -0.55 -7.06
C ILE A 71 13.66 -1.29 -5.74
N LEU A 72 12.70 -2.05 -5.20
CA LEU A 72 12.91 -2.81 -3.96
C LEU A 72 13.85 -4.00 -4.14
N SER A 73 13.85 -4.68 -5.30
CA SER A 73 14.87 -5.71 -5.55
C SER A 73 16.25 -5.10 -5.71
N ARG A 74 16.38 -3.95 -6.40
CA ARG A 74 17.65 -3.21 -6.51
C ARG A 74 18.16 -2.71 -5.15
N MET A 75 17.28 -2.35 -4.22
CA MET A 75 17.67 -2.06 -2.83
C MET A 75 18.22 -3.30 -2.12
N VAL A 76 17.57 -4.46 -2.27
CA VAL A 76 18.08 -5.74 -1.73
C VAL A 76 19.39 -6.17 -2.40
N ASP A 77 19.53 -5.97 -3.71
CA ASP A 77 20.74 -6.28 -4.46
C ASP A 77 21.90 -5.34 -4.05
N ALA A 78 21.62 -4.07 -3.74
CA ALA A 78 22.61 -3.10 -3.24
C ALA A 78 23.06 -3.36 -1.78
N LEU A 79 22.36 -4.21 -1.03
CA LEU A 79 22.83 -4.72 0.27
C LEU A 79 23.78 -5.92 0.12
N ARG A 80 24.00 -6.44 -1.11
CA ARG A 80 25.06 -7.43 -1.37
C ARG A 80 26.39 -6.71 -1.60
N PRO A 81 27.52 -7.22 -1.08
CA PRO A 81 28.82 -6.59 -1.31
C PRO A 81 29.21 -6.55 -2.80
N VAL A 82 29.36 -5.34 -3.35
CA VAL A 82 29.80 -5.07 -4.73
C VAL A 82 30.78 -3.89 -4.73
N ALA A 83 31.80 -3.93 -5.60
CA ALA A 83 32.81 -2.88 -5.75
C ALA A 83 32.22 -1.53 -6.25
N PRO A 84 32.84 -0.37 -5.95
CA PRO A 84 32.17 0.92 -5.95
C PRO A 84 32.01 1.60 -7.33
N ALA A 85 30.92 2.38 -7.48
CA ALA A 85 30.67 3.33 -8.56
C ALA A 85 29.78 4.52 -8.08
N ALA A 86 29.72 5.61 -8.84
CA ALA A 86 29.24 6.94 -8.42
C ALA A 86 27.77 7.30 -8.85
N PRO A 87 27.13 8.36 -8.31
CA PRO A 87 25.66 8.54 -8.30
C PRO A 87 25.07 9.57 -9.31
N GLY A 88 23.72 9.68 -9.33
CA GLY A 88 22.90 10.65 -10.09
C GLY A 88 21.55 10.98 -9.40
N SER A 89 20.79 11.98 -9.88
CA SER A 89 19.83 12.77 -9.06
C SER A 89 18.33 12.81 -9.49
N MET A 90 17.55 13.69 -8.81
CA MET A 90 16.08 13.87 -8.71
C MET A 90 15.39 14.51 -9.98
N ASP A 91 14.07 14.79 -10.11
CA ASP A 91 13.12 15.46 -9.18
C ASP A 91 11.58 15.28 -9.44
N TRP A 92 10.72 16.05 -8.74
CA TRP A 92 9.36 15.66 -8.26
C TRP A 92 8.15 16.61 -8.54
N MET A 93 7.08 16.52 -7.69
CA MET A 93 5.73 17.18 -7.62
C MET A 93 4.53 16.31 -8.09
N GLY A 94 3.27 16.38 -7.60
CA GLY A 94 2.60 17.18 -6.52
C GLY A 94 1.43 18.05 -7.05
N GLY A 95 0.23 18.21 -6.44
CA GLY A 95 -0.49 17.65 -5.26
C GLY A 95 -1.89 18.35 -5.06
N ALA A 96 -2.84 17.83 -4.25
CA ALA A 96 -4.25 18.36 -4.18
C ALA A 96 -5.05 18.10 -2.84
N PRO A 97 -6.21 18.77 -2.56
CA PRO A 97 -6.75 18.93 -1.19
C PRO A 97 -7.72 17.86 -0.62
N ARG A 98 -8.23 18.12 0.60
CA ARG A 98 -8.69 17.17 1.63
C ARG A 98 -10.22 17.11 1.82
N SER A 99 -10.77 15.90 2.01
CA SER A 99 -12.09 15.64 2.63
C SER A 99 -12.12 14.27 3.32
N ALA A 100 -13.05 14.08 4.26
CA ALA A 100 -13.20 12.86 5.06
C ALA A 100 -14.10 11.83 4.34
N ALA A 101 -13.55 11.17 3.32
CA ALA A 101 -14.24 10.14 2.55
C ALA A 101 -13.25 9.07 2.07
N VAL A 102 -13.70 7.82 1.96
CA VAL A 102 -12.87 6.73 1.41
C VAL A 102 -12.40 7.11 -0.01
N ARG A 103 -11.09 7.17 -0.19
CA ARG A 103 -10.47 7.49 -1.49
C ARG A 103 -10.29 6.20 -2.26
N VAL A 104 -10.65 6.21 -3.55
CA VAL A 104 -10.58 5.04 -4.43
C VAL A 104 -9.84 5.44 -5.70
N PHE A 105 -8.74 4.75 -5.99
CA PHE A 105 -7.84 5.05 -7.11
C PHE A 105 -7.18 3.75 -7.61
N ASP A 106 -6.79 3.70 -8.89
CA ASP A 106 -6.01 2.58 -9.40
C ASP A 106 -4.51 2.79 -9.15
N HIS A 107 -3.80 1.71 -8.77
CA HIS A 107 -2.35 1.67 -8.61
C HIS A 107 -1.83 0.34 -9.13
N ASP A 108 -1.18 0.37 -10.30
CA ASP A 108 -0.74 -0.83 -11.02
C ASP A 108 -1.90 -1.83 -11.27
N VAL A 109 -1.79 -3.08 -10.84
CA VAL A 109 -2.87 -4.08 -10.95
C VAL A 109 -4.02 -3.84 -9.96
N TYR A 110 -3.79 -3.06 -8.90
CA TYR A 110 -4.77 -2.87 -7.83
C TYR A 110 -5.75 -1.72 -8.11
N THR A 111 -6.99 -1.88 -7.64
CA THR A 111 -7.83 -0.73 -7.30
C THR A 111 -7.77 -0.59 -5.78
N VAL A 112 -7.20 0.51 -5.30
CA VAL A 112 -6.93 0.76 -3.88
C VAL A 112 -8.08 1.55 -3.28
N LEU A 113 -8.59 1.12 -2.13
CA LEU A 113 -9.43 1.92 -1.23
C LEU A 113 -8.58 2.34 -0.03
N LEU A 114 -8.59 3.62 0.29
CA LEU A 114 -7.83 4.21 1.40
C LEU A 114 -8.80 4.91 2.35
N ALA A 115 -8.83 4.45 3.60
CA ALA A 115 -9.78 4.91 4.62
C ALA A 115 -9.10 5.10 5.99
N GLU A 116 -9.54 6.12 6.71
CA GLU A 116 -9.14 6.40 8.11
C GLU A 116 -9.93 5.54 9.12
N ASP A 117 -11.04 4.91 8.70
CA ASP A 117 -11.76 3.88 9.45
C ASP A 117 -12.17 2.73 8.52
N ALA A 118 -11.99 1.50 8.97
CA ALA A 118 -12.36 0.28 8.26
C ALA A 118 -13.88 0.15 8.03
N THR A 119 -14.74 0.66 8.93
CA THR A 119 -16.21 0.50 8.80
C THR A 119 -16.79 1.21 7.58
N LEU A 120 -16.07 2.20 7.03
CA LEU A 120 -16.49 2.96 5.85
C LEU A 120 -16.21 2.24 4.52
N ILE A 121 -15.34 1.22 4.52
CA ILE A 121 -14.88 0.51 3.32
C ILE A 121 -16.01 -0.25 2.59
N PRO A 122 -16.92 -0.98 3.26
CA PRO A 122 -18.03 -1.70 2.61
C PRO A 122 -18.95 -0.81 1.76
N ALA A 123 -19.24 0.42 2.19
CA ALA A 123 -20.05 1.36 1.40
C ALA A 123 -19.30 1.82 0.12
N ALA A 124 -18.00 2.08 0.25
CA ALA A 124 -17.14 2.52 -0.85
C ALA A 124 -16.78 1.41 -1.85
N LEU A 125 -16.89 0.14 -1.46
CA LEU A 125 -16.65 -1.05 -2.29
C LEU A 125 -17.42 -1.04 -3.63
N SER A 126 -18.58 -0.40 -3.64
CA SER A 126 -19.40 -0.10 -4.82
C SER A 126 -18.66 0.61 -5.97
N ARG A 127 -17.57 1.33 -5.67
CA ARG A 127 -16.71 2.06 -6.63
C ARG A 127 -15.57 1.23 -7.21
N VAL A 128 -15.33 0.02 -6.70
CA VAL A 128 -14.34 -0.93 -7.27
C VAL A 128 -14.93 -1.60 -8.51
N PRO A 129 -14.18 -1.73 -9.63
CA PRO A 129 -14.62 -2.48 -10.80
C PRO A 129 -15.07 -3.91 -10.43
N HIS A 130 -16.24 -4.33 -10.90
CA HIS A 130 -16.90 -5.58 -10.46
C HIS A 130 -15.98 -6.80 -10.47
N ARG A 131 -15.12 -6.94 -11.50
CA ARG A 131 -14.16 -8.07 -11.61
C ARG A 131 -13.12 -8.14 -10.49
N LYS A 132 -12.72 -7.00 -9.91
CA LYS A 132 -11.73 -6.91 -8.81
C LYS A 132 -12.37 -6.80 -7.42
N ARG A 133 -13.71 -6.75 -7.32
CA ARG A 133 -14.42 -6.35 -6.08
C ARG A 133 -14.51 -7.53 -5.09
N PRO A 134 -13.69 -7.60 -4.02
CA PRO A 134 -13.73 -8.70 -3.07
C PRO A 134 -15.06 -8.73 -2.31
N GLN A 135 -15.42 -9.89 -1.77
CA GLN A 135 -16.29 -9.96 -0.59
C GLN A 135 -15.46 -9.55 0.63
N LEU A 136 -16.03 -8.71 1.50
CA LEU A 136 -15.41 -8.32 2.77
C LEU A 136 -16.02 -9.13 3.92
N ASP A 137 -15.18 -9.56 4.86
CA ASP A 137 -15.64 -10.11 6.14
C ASP A 137 -15.92 -8.95 7.11
N PRO A 138 -17.18 -8.77 7.58
CA PRO A 138 -17.52 -7.72 8.54
C PRO A 138 -16.70 -7.84 9.84
N THR A 139 -16.49 -9.06 10.34
CA THR A 139 -15.73 -9.35 11.56
C THR A 139 -14.29 -8.85 11.46
N LEU A 140 -13.69 -8.95 10.26
CA LEU A 140 -12.34 -8.47 10.00
C LEU A 140 -12.28 -6.93 9.92
N MET A 141 -13.33 -6.27 9.43
CA MET A 141 -13.43 -4.80 9.42
C MET A 141 -13.64 -4.27 10.85
N GLU A 142 -14.52 -4.90 11.63
CA GLU A 142 -14.74 -4.61 13.05
C GLU A 142 -13.46 -4.82 13.88
N PHE A 143 -12.74 -5.93 13.64
CA PHE A 143 -11.45 -6.20 14.26
C PHE A 143 -10.45 -5.06 13.99
N TYR A 144 -10.31 -4.61 12.74
CA TYR A 144 -9.38 -3.53 12.40
C TYR A 144 -9.79 -2.17 12.99
N SER A 145 -11.08 -1.81 12.95
CA SER A 145 -11.58 -0.57 13.56
C SER A 145 -11.35 -0.55 15.08
N GLY A 146 -11.60 -1.68 15.77
CA GLY A 146 -11.45 -1.78 17.23
C GLY A 146 -10.01 -1.90 17.75
N HIS A 147 -9.09 -2.56 17.00
CA HIS A 147 -7.71 -2.78 17.45
C HIS A 147 -6.69 -1.79 16.88
N TYR A 148 -7.04 -1.08 15.79
CA TYR A 148 -6.15 -0.14 15.11
C TYR A 148 -6.88 1.18 14.75
N PRO A 149 -7.60 1.84 15.69
CA PRO A 149 -8.43 3.02 15.40
C PRO A 149 -7.61 4.20 14.84
N ASP A 150 -6.34 4.35 15.24
CA ASP A 150 -5.45 5.42 14.78
C ASP A 150 -4.63 5.04 13.53
N HIS A 151 -5.00 3.99 12.79
CA HIS A 151 -4.28 3.53 11.60
C HIS A 151 -5.06 3.78 10.32
N THR A 152 -4.38 4.28 9.28
CA THR A 152 -4.97 4.27 7.94
C THR A 152 -4.97 2.84 7.39
N ILE A 153 -6.11 2.42 6.84
CA ILE A 153 -6.30 1.12 6.20
C ILE A 153 -6.23 1.31 4.67
N ALA A 154 -5.31 0.59 4.03
CA ALA A 154 -5.21 0.48 2.58
C ALA A 154 -5.66 -0.92 2.13
N LEU A 155 -6.81 -0.99 1.45
CA LEU A 155 -7.36 -2.21 0.86
C LEU A 155 -7.05 -2.24 -0.65
N CYS A 156 -6.16 -3.13 -1.07
CA CYS A 156 -5.69 -3.27 -2.44
C CYS A 156 -6.41 -4.41 -3.15
N CYS A 157 -7.46 -4.10 -3.92
CA CYS A 157 -8.35 -5.07 -4.57
C CYS A 157 -7.81 -5.54 -5.94
N PHE A 158 -7.87 -6.85 -6.21
CA PHE A 158 -7.33 -7.47 -7.43
C PHE A 158 -8.11 -8.72 -7.89
N ASP A 159 -7.79 -9.19 -9.09
CA ASP A 159 -8.29 -10.46 -9.65
C ASP A 159 -7.15 -11.27 -10.30
N ASN A 160 -7.44 -12.53 -10.65
CA ASN A 160 -6.43 -13.45 -11.21
C ASN A 160 -6.11 -13.20 -12.71
N THR A 161 -6.73 -12.24 -13.40
CA THR A 161 -6.42 -11.95 -14.82
C THR A 161 -5.03 -11.33 -15.01
N GLN A 162 -4.45 -10.77 -13.94
CA GLN A 162 -3.14 -10.12 -13.94
C GLN A 162 -2.17 -10.80 -12.96
N ALA A 163 -2.06 -12.14 -13.05
CA ALA A 163 -1.10 -12.96 -12.30
C ALA A 163 0.38 -12.66 -12.70
N ARG A 164 0.91 -11.54 -12.21
CA ARG A 164 2.31 -11.12 -12.31
C ARG A 164 2.77 -10.56 -10.96
N ARG A 165 4.09 -10.47 -10.76
CA ARG A 165 4.68 -9.75 -9.61
C ARG A 165 4.25 -8.29 -9.70
N ALA A 166 3.38 -7.85 -8.79
CA ALA A 166 2.86 -6.49 -8.78
C ALA A 166 3.98 -5.46 -8.58
N LYS A 167 3.78 -4.23 -9.05
CA LYS A 167 4.73 -3.14 -8.78
C LYS A 167 4.86 -2.91 -7.27
N PRO A 168 6.08 -2.55 -6.78
CA PRO A 168 6.30 -2.30 -5.37
C PRO A 168 5.47 -1.09 -4.92
N LEU A 169 4.65 -1.29 -3.89
CA LEU A 169 3.97 -0.20 -3.19
C LEU A 169 5.02 0.56 -2.39
N LEU A 170 5.31 1.80 -2.79
CA LEU A 170 6.08 2.74 -1.99
C LEU A 170 5.14 3.79 -1.43
N LEU A 171 5.21 4.05 -0.12
CA LEU A 171 4.39 5.07 0.54
C LEU A 171 5.12 5.73 1.70
N TRP A 172 4.72 6.95 2.05
CA TRP A 172 5.26 7.71 3.18
C TRP A 172 4.15 8.22 4.10
N TYR A 173 4.42 8.28 5.40
CA TYR A 173 3.47 8.74 6.42
C TYR A 173 4.19 9.40 7.59
N HIS A 174 3.48 10.20 8.38
CA HIS A 174 4.00 10.67 9.67
C HIS A 174 3.79 9.57 10.71
N PRO A 175 4.81 9.12 11.46
CA PRO A 175 4.64 8.05 12.45
C PRO A 175 3.69 8.46 13.58
N LEU A 176 3.14 7.46 14.28
CA LEU A 176 2.40 7.66 15.55
C LEU A 176 3.31 8.10 16.70
N ASP A 177 4.58 7.68 16.69
CA ASP A 177 5.59 7.98 17.71
C ASP A 177 6.74 8.81 17.11
N ASP A 178 7.20 9.83 17.85
CA ASP A 178 8.40 10.62 17.54
C ASP A 178 9.69 9.89 17.95
#